data_AF-A0A922MF50-F1
#
_entry.id   AF-A0A922MF50-F1
#
_cell.length_a   1.000
_cell.length_b   1.000
_cell.length_c   1.000
_cell.angle_alpha   90.00
_cell.angle_beta   90.00
_cell.angle_gamma   90.00
#
_symmetry.space_group_name_H-M   'P 1'
#
loop_
_entity.id
_entity.type
_entity.pdbx_description
1 polymer ?
#
loop_
_entity_poly.entity_id
_entity_poly.type
_entity_poly.pdbx_seq_one_letter_code
_entity_poly.pdbx_strand_id
1 'polypeptide(L)'
;MTEGVLLREMFASPLLMQYSCIVLDEVHERTQMTDVLMGLLKKIIKKRKNLKLVVSSATMDAEFLRDFFNTRDRAQRDKPSTSTIMSMQGRTHPIEVFYTQEPVPDYVKATVDTVIRIHENQPFGDILAFLASQEEILTALETLRTYADNNNETNKHRSHFPSGIKAANMLVVPMYGSLPHYKQVKVFQRTDNNFRKVVIATNVAETSVTIPGVVYEAEYEKLPPSVPPEMCRSDLSGVLLQLKALGINNLLRFTFPTPPPARSVLCALETLYVLQTIDRDGGLTPLGEMVAELPLKPMCATMLCRSGDWGCVDEALSIAAILQVDNVFLKPGGGKQIIDAKISRRNNFEAYDVRKNLEKLIRGKFKIEEKQFEGIDFGSGKC
;
A
#
# COMPACT_ATOMS: atom_id res chain seq x y z
N MET A 1 -10.50 4.75 -8.19
CA MET A 1 -9.96 3.67 -9.05
C MET A 1 -8.49 3.54 -8.71
N THR A 2 -7.97 2.33 -8.57
CA THR A 2 -6.53 2.13 -8.32
C THR A 2 -5.74 2.19 -9.63
N GLU A 3 -4.44 2.42 -9.53
CA GLU A 3 -3.51 2.53 -10.66
C GLU A 3 -3.53 1.27 -11.53
N GLY A 4 -3.54 0.10 -10.90
CA GLY A 4 -3.58 -1.19 -11.60
C GLY A 4 -4.87 -1.39 -12.41
N VAL A 5 -6.01 -0.89 -11.93
CA VAL A 5 -7.27 -0.96 -12.68
C VAL A 5 -7.22 -0.04 -13.90
N LEU A 6 -6.70 1.18 -13.75
CA LEU A 6 -6.52 2.09 -14.88
C LEU A 6 -5.58 1.49 -15.93
N LEU A 7 -4.46 0.90 -15.51
CA LEU A 7 -3.53 0.22 -16.42
C LEU A 7 -4.20 -0.94 -17.16
N ARG A 8 -5.08 -1.69 -16.48
CA ARG A 8 -5.85 -2.77 -17.11
C ARG A 8 -6.80 -2.25 -18.17
N GLU A 9 -7.48 -1.13 -17.91
CA GLU A 9 -8.34 -0.51 -18.92
C GLU A 9 -7.55 -0.05 -20.16
N MET A 10 -6.26 0.22 -20.02
CA MET A 10 -5.39 0.53 -21.17
C MET A 10 -5.16 -0.68 -22.09
N PHE A 11 -5.28 -1.92 -21.61
CA PHE A 11 -5.25 -3.10 -22.49
C PHE A 11 -6.46 -3.12 -23.43
N ALA A 12 -7.65 -2.79 -22.90
CA ALA A 12 -8.87 -2.73 -23.70
C ALA A 12 -8.95 -1.47 -24.58
N SER A 13 -8.54 -0.32 -24.03
CA SER A 13 -8.54 0.98 -24.73
C SER A 13 -7.22 1.72 -24.50
N PRO A 14 -6.20 1.51 -25.37
CA PRO A 14 -4.87 2.12 -25.21
C PRO A 14 -4.84 3.66 -25.19
N LEU A 15 -5.85 4.31 -25.77
CA LEU A 15 -6.00 5.78 -25.76
C LEU A 15 -6.98 6.30 -24.70
N LEU A 16 -7.50 5.39 -23.86
CA LEU A 16 -8.39 5.69 -22.74
C LEU A 16 -9.62 6.53 -23.15
N MET A 17 -10.23 6.21 -24.30
CA MET A 17 -11.24 7.05 -24.97
C MET A 17 -12.46 7.35 -24.10
N GLN A 18 -12.79 6.49 -23.14
CA GLN A 18 -13.86 6.68 -22.17
C GLN A 18 -13.66 7.89 -21.23
N TYR A 19 -12.43 8.37 -21.04
CA TYR A 19 -12.13 9.47 -20.11
C TYR A 19 -11.83 10.77 -20.84
N SER A 20 -12.39 11.87 -20.36
CA SER A 20 -12.07 13.23 -20.80
C SER A 20 -11.01 13.90 -19.92
N CYS A 21 -10.93 13.49 -18.65
CA CYS A 21 -9.97 13.97 -17.66
C CYS A 21 -9.49 12.78 -16.81
N ILE A 22 -8.19 12.73 -16.51
CA ILE A 22 -7.59 11.79 -15.57
C ILE A 22 -6.90 12.59 -14.48
N VAL A 23 -7.12 12.20 -13.23
CA VAL A 23 -6.44 12.76 -12.06
C VAL A 23 -5.55 11.67 -11.48
N LEU A 24 -4.24 11.89 -11.50
CA LEU A 24 -3.28 11.09 -10.74
C LEU A 24 -3.07 11.77 -9.40
N ASP A 25 -3.50 11.12 -8.33
CA ASP A 25 -3.33 11.63 -6.98
C ASP A 25 -2.09 11.03 -6.30
N GLU A 26 -1.61 11.66 -5.23
CA GLU A 26 -0.57 11.11 -4.36
C GLU A 26 0.73 10.68 -5.09
N VAL A 27 1.10 11.35 -6.19
CA VAL A 27 2.23 10.86 -7.02
C VAL A 27 3.59 10.90 -6.31
N HIS A 28 3.68 11.55 -5.15
CA HIS A 28 4.86 11.56 -4.30
C HIS A 28 5.18 10.22 -3.63
N GLU A 29 4.23 9.29 -3.56
CA GLU A 29 4.52 7.93 -3.08
C GLU A 29 5.44 7.15 -4.04
N ARG A 30 5.53 7.58 -5.31
CA ARG A 30 6.47 7.05 -6.32
C ARG A 30 6.44 5.53 -6.43
N THR A 31 5.23 4.97 -6.46
CA THR A 31 5.00 3.54 -6.69
C THR A 31 5.40 3.12 -8.11
N GLN A 32 5.67 1.83 -8.32
CA GLN A 32 6.00 1.31 -9.65
C GLN A 32 4.91 1.62 -10.69
N MET A 33 3.65 1.41 -10.31
CA MET A 33 2.52 1.57 -11.22
C MET A 33 2.29 3.04 -11.59
N THR A 34 2.43 3.95 -10.63
CA THR A 34 2.31 5.39 -10.89
C THR A 34 3.38 5.87 -11.86
N ASP A 35 4.64 5.45 -11.71
CA ASP A 35 5.72 5.80 -12.63
C ASP A 35 5.49 5.26 -14.06
N VAL A 36 4.95 4.03 -14.18
CA VAL A 36 4.55 3.45 -15.47
C VAL A 36 3.42 4.26 -16.10
N LEU A 37 2.36 4.55 -15.35
CA LEU A 37 1.22 5.33 -15.81
C LEU A 37 1.63 6.73 -16.24
N MET A 38 2.50 7.41 -15.48
CA MET A 38 3.02 8.72 -15.88
C MET A 38 3.72 8.66 -17.24
N GLY A 39 4.56 7.66 -17.47
CA GLY A 39 5.23 7.44 -18.76
C GLY A 39 4.26 7.13 -19.92
N LEU A 40 3.24 6.32 -19.67
CA LEU A 40 2.20 5.99 -20.64
C LEU A 40 1.31 7.19 -20.97
N LEU A 41 0.81 7.89 -19.96
CA LEU A 41 -0.03 9.07 -20.10
C LEU A 41 0.69 10.20 -20.84
N LYS A 42 2.00 10.39 -20.60
CA LYS A 42 2.82 11.32 -21.39
C LYS A 42 2.81 10.99 -22.89
N LYS A 43 2.82 9.71 -23.27
CA LYS A 43 2.69 9.29 -24.67
C LYS A 43 1.26 9.49 -25.19
N ILE A 44 0.25 9.22 -24.38
CA ILE A 44 -1.16 9.39 -24.77
C ILE A 44 -1.47 10.86 -25.00
N ILE A 45 -1.09 11.78 -24.11
CA ILE A 45 -1.34 13.24 -24.26
C ILE A 45 -0.69 13.81 -25.52
N LYS A 46 0.43 13.23 -25.98
CA LYS A 46 1.03 13.60 -27.26
C LYS A 46 0.12 13.27 -28.45
N LYS A 47 -0.54 12.10 -28.42
CA LYS A 47 -1.48 11.65 -29.47
C LYS A 47 -2.89 12.23 -29.32
N ARG A 48 -3.34 12.40 -28.08
CA ARG A 48 -4.71 12.74 -27.71
C ARG A 48 -4.76 14.10 -27.00
N LYS A 49 -4.90 15.16 -27.79
CA LYS A 49 -4.87 16.55 -27.32
C LYS A 49 -6.11 16.97 -26.51
N ASN A 50 -7.22 16.24 -26.61
CA ASN A 50 -8.44 16.50 -25.85
C ASN A 50 -8.47 15.87 -24.44
N LEU A 51 -7.48 15.02 -24.09
CA LEU A 51 -7.39 14.44 -22.75
C LEU A 51 -6.73 15.44 -21.80
N LYS A 52 -7.42 15.76 -20.70
CA LYS A 52 -6.86 16.55 -19.60
C LYS A 52 -6.20 15.63 -18.57
N LEU A 53 -5.03 16.00 -18.08
CA LEU A 53 -4.33 15.30 -17.01
C LEU A 53 -4.08 16.28 -15.86
N VAL A 54 -4.51 15.89 -14.66
CA VAL A 54 -4.18 16.56 -13.41
C VAL A 54 -3.27 15.63 -12.62
N VAL A 55 -2.17 16.16 -12.11
CA VAL A 55 -1.21 15.42 -11.28
C VAL A 55 -1.15 16.15 -9.94
N SER A 56 -1.56 15.48 -8.88
CA SER A 56 -1.60 15.99 -7.50
C SER A 56 -0.47 15.38 -6.68
N SER A 57 0.19 16.21 -5.90
CA SER A 57 1.32 15.83 -5.04
C SER A 57 1.43 16.78 -3.84
N ALA A 58 1.69 16.22 -2.66
CA ALA A 58 1.90 17.00 -1.45
C ALA A 58 3.36 17.43 -1.26
N THR A 59 4.31 16.59 -1.69
CA THR A 59 5.74 16.75 -1.32
C THR A 59 6.71 16.70 -2.50
N MET A 60 6.28 16.35 -3.73
CA MET A 60 7.20 16.35 -4.87
C MET A 60 7.49 17.76 -5.39
N ASP A 61 8.71 17.89 -5.89
CA ASP A 61 9.16 18.97 -6.77
C ASP A 61 8.17 19.12 -7.95
N ALA A 62 7.35 20.18 -7.87
CA ALA A 62 6.32 20.48 -8.85
C ALA A 62 6.96 20.89 -10.20
N GLU A 63 8.16 21.44 -10.16
CA GLU A 63 8.96 21.77 -11.33
C GLU A 63 9.39 20.52 -12.09
N PHE A 64 9.84 19.47 -11.38
CA PHE A 64 10.15 18.17 -11.99
C PHE A 64 8.96 17.59 -12.76
N LEU A 65 7.77 17.56 -12.13
CA LEU A 65 6.55 17.03 -12.76
C LEU A 65 6.11 17.89 -13.94
N ARG A 66 6.15 19.22 -13.79
CA ARG A 66 5.86 20.16 -14.88
C ARG A 66 6.75 19.89 -16.07
N ASP A 67 8.06 19.77 -15.85
CA ASP A 67 9.05 19.57 -16.90
C ASP A 67 8.93 18.19 -17.52
N PHE A 68 8.60 17.16 -16.73
CA PHE A 68 8.32 15.83 -17.23
C PHE A 68 7.11 15.80 -18.17
N PHE A 69 5.98 16.42 -17.81
CA PHE A 69 4.78 16.42 -18.66
C PHE A 69 4.78 17.52 -19.74
N ASN A 70 5.78 18.40 -19.76
CA ASN A 70 5.88 19.43 -20.77
C ASN A 70 6.07 18.79 -22.15
N THR A 71 5.13 19.02 -23.06
CA THR A 71 5.15 18.44 -24.42
C THR A 71 5.79 19.37 -25.45
N ARG A 72 6.35 20.48 -25.00
CA ARG A 72 7.02 21.48 -25.82
C ARG A 72 8.27 20.94 -26.51
N ASP A 73 8.41 21.21 -27.81
CA ASP A 73 9.66 20.99 -28.52
C ASP A 73 10.71 22.03 -28.08
N ARG A 74 11.93 21.55 -27.76
CA ARG A 74 13.05 22.40 -27.34
C ARG A 74 13.39 23.52 -28.35
N ALA A 75 12.95 23.38 -29.59
CA ALA A 75 13.17 24.34 -30.68
C ALA A 75 12.19 25.54 -30.70
N GLN A 76 11.05 25.50 -29.99
CA GLN A 76 10.04 26.59 -30.01
C GLN A 76 9.98 27.31 -28.66
N ARG A 77 10.94 28.21 -28.39
CA ARG A 77 11.11 28.97 -27.12
C ARG A 77 10.12 30.13 -26.87
N ASP A 78 9.25 30.45 -27.82
CA ASP A 78 8.30 31.57 -27.66
C ASP A 78 6.86 31.17 -27.29
N LYS A 79 6.48 29.88 -27.34
CA LYS A 79 5.14 29.41 -26.97
C LYS A 79 4.95 29.21 -25.45
N PRO A 80 3.76 29.45 -24.89
CA PRO A 80 3.48 29.16 -23.49
C PRO A 80 3.62 27.66 -23.18
N SER A 81 4.04 27.34 -21.96
CA SER A 81 4.18 25.95 -21.48
C SER A 81 2.84 25.21 -21.54
N THR A 82 2.86 23.92 -21.89
CA THR A 82 1.63 23.09 -21.94
C THR A 82 1.17 22.61 -20.57
N SER A 83 2.02 22.79 -19.55
CA SER A 83 1.80 22.35 -18.17
C SER A 83 1.90 23.57 -17.25
N THR A 84 1.00 23.66 -16.28
CA THR A 84 0.99 24.71 -15.26
C THR A 84 1.10 24.09 -13.88
N ILE A 85 1.79 24.77 -12.97
CA ILE A 85 1.82 24.41 -11.56
C ILE A 85 0.72 25.21 -10.87
N MET A 86 -0.12 24.53 -10.10
CA MET A 86 -1.08 25.15 -9.19
C MET A 86 -0.70 24.76 -7.78
N SER A 87 -0.29 25.72 -6.97
CA SER A 87 0.01 25.50 -5.55
C SER A 87 -1.17 25.96 -4.70
N MET A 88 -1.55 25.12 -3.75
CA MET A 88 -2.46 25.51 -2.67
C MET A 88 -1.63 25.71 -1.41
N GLN A 89 -1.56 26.94 -0.92
CA GLN A 89 -0.92 27.21 0.36
C GLN A 89 -1.82 26.67 1.49
N GLY A 90 -1.42 25.54 2.07
CA GLY A 90 -2.01 25.04 3.30
C GLY A 90 -1.77 26.03 4.43
N ARG A 91 -2.75 26.20 5.32
CA ARG A 91 -2.54 26.91 6.59
C ARG A 91 -2.01 25.89 7.59
N THR A 92 -0.70 25.74 7.69
CA THR A 92 -0.10 25.01 8.80
C THR A 92 -0.06 25.93 10.02
N HIS A 93 -0.52 25.43 11.16
CA HIS A 93 -0.26 26.09 12.44
C HIS A 93 1.20 25.85 12.83
N PRO A 94 1.87 26.78 13.54
CA PRO A 94 3.22 26.53 14.02
C PRO A 94 3.23 25.32 14.96
N ILE A 95 4.14 24.37 14.70
CA ILE A 95 4.32 23.15 15.49
C ILE A 95 5.61 23.28 16.29
N GLU A 96 5.56 22.99 17.58
CA GLU A 96 6.75 22.88 18.43
C GLU A 96 7.32 21.46 18.35
N VAL A 97 8.61 21.35 18.04
CA VAL A 97 9.29 20.06 17.86
C VAL A 97 10.16 19.75 19.09
N PHE A 98 10.01 18.54 19.64
CA PHE A 98 10.75 18.08 20.82
C PHE A 98 11.61 16.87 20.47
N TYR A 99 12.87 16.88 20.92
CA TYR A 99 13.85 15.82 20.67
C TYR A 99 14.27 15.12 21.96
N THR A 100 14.56 13.83 21.88
CA THR A 100 15.24 13.11 22.96
C THR A 100 16.71 13.52 22.97
N GLN A 101 17.28 13.75 24.16
CA GLN A 101 18.70 14.13 24.27
C GLN A 101 19.64 13.00 23.84
N GLU A 102 19.25 11.75 24.08
CA GLU A 102 20.02 10.57 23.74
C GLU A 102 19.19 9.57 22.93
N PRO A 103 19.82 8.73 22.09
CA PRO A 103 19.12 7.67 21.35
C PRO A 103 18.47 6.66 22.28
N VAL A 104 17.20 6.35 22.04
CA VAL A 104 16.44 5.38 22.85
C VAL A 104 16.59 3.97 22.26
N PRO A 105 16.91 2.94 23.08
CA PRO A 105 17.10 1.57 22.59
C PRO A 105 15.80 0.89 22.14
N ASP A 106 14.69 1.17 22.82
CA ASP A 106 13.35 0.67 22.47
C ASP A 106 12.42 1.86 22.21
N TYR A 107 12.28 2.21 20.93
CA TYR A 107 11.45 3.34 20.51
C TYR A 107 9.94 3.04 20.62
N VAL A 108 9.52 1.77 20.56
CA VAL A 108 8.09 1.41 20.69
C VAL A 108 7.63 1.73 22.10
N LYS A 109 8.41 1.28 23.11
CA LYS A 109 8.16 1.62 24.50
C LYS A 109 8.27 3.12 24.74
N ALA A 110 9.29 3.78 24.21
CA ALA A 110 9.45 5.23 24.34
C ALA A 110 8.24 5.99 23.79
N THR A 111 7.69 5.55 22.66
CA THR A 111 6.49 6.12 22.03
C THR A 111 5.28 5.97 22.94
N VAL A 112 5.05 4.77 23.50
CA VAL A 112 3.98 4.53 24.47
C VAL A 112 4.13 5.44 25.70
N ASP A 113 5.33 5.53 26.26
CA ASP A 113 5.61 6.37 27.43
C ASP A 113 5.41 7.87 27.11
N THR A 114 5.73 8.30 25.89
CA THR A 114 5.50 9.68 25.42
C THR A 114 4.02 9.97 25.25
N VAL A 115 3.25 9.05 24.64
CA VAL A 115 1.79 9.17 24.51
C VAL A 115 1.12 9.31 25.86
N ILE A 116 1.50 8.49 26.84
CA ILE A 116 0.98 8.56 28.21
C ILE A 116 1.34 9.91 28.86
N ARG A 117 2.60 10.35 28.72
CA ARG A 117 3.04 11.65 29.25
C ARG A 117 2.28 12.83 28.62
N ILE A 118 1.99 12.79 27.32
CA ILE A 118 1.19 13.82 26.64
C ILE A 118 -0.25 13.78 27.15
N HIS A 119 -0.83 12.60 27.31
CA HIS A 119 -2.20 12.44 27.81
C HIS A 119 -2.39 13.03 29.21
N GLU A 120 -1.42 12.83 30.10
CA GLU A 120 -1.49 13.29 31.49
C GLU A 120 -1.08 14.75 31.67
N ASN A 121 -0.11 15.26 30.88
CA ASN A 121 0.55 16.55 31.14
C ASN A 121 0.29 17.63 30.09
N GLN A 122 -0.45 17.34 29.01
CA GLN A 122 -0.74 18.32 27.96
C GLN A 122 -2.25 18.59 27.84
N PRO A 123 -2.67 19.80 27.40
CA PRO A 123 -4.08 20.13 27.20
C PRO A 123 -4.76 19.22 26.16
N PHE A 124 -6.08 19.31 26.08
CA PHE A 124 -6.88 18.43 25.24
C PHE A 124 -6.53 18.57 23.74
N GLY A 125 -6.20 17.45 23.12
CA GLY A 125 -5.94 17.30 21.70
C GLY A 125 -5.65 15.83 21.39
N ASP A 126 -6.09 15.36 20.23
CA ASP A 126 -5.84 13.97 19.84
C ASP A 126 -4.36 13.77 19.50
N ILE A 127 -3.89 12.54 19.65
CA ILE A 127 -2.49 12.15 19.48
C ILE A 127 -2.37 11.24 18.27
N LEU A 128 -1.42 11.52 17.38
CA LEU A 128 -0.99 10.63 16.30
C LEU A 128 0.42 10.13 16.59
N ALA A 129 0.60 8.82 16.65
CA ALA A 129 1.90 8.18 16.89
C ALA A 129 2.26 7.28 15.70
N PHE A 130 3.48 7.43 15.19
CA PHE A 130 3.98 6.63 14.08
C PHE A 130 4.81 5.45 14.55
N LEU A 131 4.51 4.26 14.00
CA LEU A 131 5.30 3.05 14.18
C LEU A 131 5.53 2.37 12.83
N ALA A 132 6.64 1.63 12.70
CA ALA A 132 7.10 1.16 11.40
C ALA A 132 6.32 -0.05 10.87
N SER A 133 5.79 -0.89 11.78
CA SER A 133 5.20 -2.16 11.40
C SER A 133 3.91 -2.49 12.15
N GLN A 134 3.10 -3.37 11.56
CA GLN A 134 1.89 -3.91 12.20
C GLN A 134 2.20 -4.60 13.53
N GLU A 135 3.33 -5.34 13.63
CA GLU A 135 3.72 -6.04 14.86
C GLU A 135 4.00 -5.04 16.00
N GLU A 136 4.68 -3.92 15.69
CA GLU A 136 4.93 -2.83 16.64
C GLU A 136 3.63 -2.13 17.07
N ILE A 137 2.74 -1.84 16.10
CA ILE A 137 1.43 -1.22 16.38
C ILE A 137 0.62 -2.10 17.33
N LEU A 138 0.56 -3.40 17.08
CA LEU A 138 -0.20 -4.32 17.94
C LEU A 138 0.39 -4.39 19.36
N THR A 139 1.72 -4.37 19.47
CA THR A 139 2.42 -4.37 20.76
C THR A 139 2.12 -3.10 21.56
N ALA A 140 2.26 -1.93 20.93
CA ALA A 140 1.96 -0.64 21.54
C ALA A 140 0.46 -0.51 21.88
N LEU A 141 -0.42 -1.02 21.01
CA LEU A 141 -1.87 -1.02 21.21
C LEU A 141 -2.27 -1.82 22.45
N GLU A 142 -1.64 -2.97 22.70
CA GLU A 142 -1.92 -3.79 23.89
C GLU A 142 -1.55 -3.05 25.18
N THR A 143 -0.37 -2.42 25.21
CA THR A 143 0.09 -1.64 26.37
C THR A 143 -0.78 -0.41 26.60
N LEU A 144 -1.08 0.35 25.54
CA LEU A 144 -1.90 1.57 25.63
C LEU A 144 -3.37 1.27 25.96
N ARG A 145 -3.94 0.15 25.50
CA ARG A 145 -5.30 -0.26 25.91
C ARG A 145 -5.37 -0.63 27.38
N THR A 146 -4.38 -1.37 27.87
CA THR A 146 -4.29 -1.72 29.28
C THR A 146 -4.22 -0.46 30.15
N TYR A 147 -3.40 0.52 29.74
CA TYR A 147 -3.37 1.83 30.39
C TYR A 147 -4.71 2.58 30.28
N ALA A 148 -5.31 2.60 29.08
CA ALA A 148 -6.57 3.31 28.83
C ALA A 148 -7.73 2.76 29.68
N ASP A 149 -7.86 1.45 29.81
CA ASP A 149 -8.90 0.82 30.63
C ASP A 149 -8.74 1.22 32.11
N ASN A 150 -7.52 1.11 32.66
CA ASN A 150 -7.21 1.55 34.03
C ASN A 150 -7.44 3.06 34.25
N ASN A 151 -7.02 3.88 33.28
CA ASN A 151 -7.23 5.34 33.31
C ASN A 151 -8.73 5.69 33.27
N ASN A 152 -9.50 5.03 32.41
CA ASN A 152 -10.92 5.30 32.24
C ASN A 152 -11.74 4.87 33.48
N GLU A 153 -11.31 3.80 34.16
CA GLU A 153 -11.89 3.40 35.44
C GLU A 153 -11.56 4.39 36.56
N THR A 154 -10.31 4.80 36.69
CA THR A 154 -9.88 5.77 37.71
C THR A 154 -10.50 7.16 37.49
N ASN A 155 -10.70 7.56 36.23
CA ASN A 155 -11.37 8.81 35.87
C ASN A 155 -12.85 8.88 36.25
N LYS A 156 -13.51 7.76 36.59
CA LYS A 156 -14.87 7.81 37.18
C LYS A 156 -14.88 8.55 38.51
N HIS A 157 -13.74 8.60 39.20
CA HIS A 157 -13.58 9.21 40.52
C HIS A 157 -12.59 10.39 40.54
N ARG A 158 -11.94 10.68 39.41
CA ARG A 158 -10.91 11.72 39.27
C ARG A 158 -11.35 12.79 38.28
N SER A 159 -11.34 14.05 38.70
CA SER A 159 -11.65 15.18 37.83
C SER A 159 -10.41 15.79 37.13
N HIS A 160 -9.22 15.64 37.72
CA HIS A 160 -7.95 16.17 37.21
C HIS A 160 -6.82 15.15 37.36
N PHE A 161 -5.92 15.08 36.38
CA PHE A 161 -4.64 14.38 36.49
C PHE A 161 -3.76 15.01 37.60
N PRO A 162 -2.75 14.28 38.12
CA PRO A 162 -1.79 14.84 39.08
C PRO A 162 -1.07 16.10 38.59
N SER A 163 -0.97 16.27 37.28
CA SER A 163 -0.44 17.46 36.60
C SER A 163 -1.30 18.72 36.75
N GLY A 164 -2.54 18.60 37.23
CA GLY A 164 -3.52 19.68 37.32
C GLY A 164 -4.41 19.84 36.06
N ILE A 165 -4.22 19.01 35.04
CA ILE A 165 -5.04 19.05 33.82
C ILE A 165 -6.34 18.28 34.01
N LYS A 166 -7.44 18.73 33.40
CA LYS A 166 -8.73 18.03 33.44
C LYS A 166 -8.57 16.58 32.95
N ALA A 167 -9.02 15.64 33.78
CA ALA A 167 -8.95 14.23 33.50
C ALA A 167 -9.79 13.89 32.25
N ALA A 168 -9.17 13.19 31.30
CA ALA A 168 -9.81 12.74 30.08
C ALA A 168 -9.63 11.22 29.93
N ASN A 169 -10.67 10.58 29.41
CA ASN A 169 -10.59 9.18 29.01
C ASN A 169 -9.74 9.04 27.74
N MET A 170 -9.18 7.85 27.54
CA MET A 170 -8.35 7.54 26.37
C MET A 170 -9.08 6.52 25.48
N LEU A 171 -9.07 6.77 24.16
CA LEU A 171 -9.50 5.82 23.14
C LEU A 171 -8.33 5.55 22.19
N VAL A 172 -7.87 4.29 22.14
CA VAL A 172 -6.72 3.90 21.31
C VAL A 172 -7.19 3.17 20.05
N VAL A 173 -6.81 3.68 18.87
CA VAL A 173 -7.22 3.17 17.56
C VAL A 173 -5.99 2.90 16.67
N PRO A 174 -5.82 1.67 16.14
CA PRO A 174 -4.73 1.37 15.22
C PRO A 174 -5.09 1.72 13.77
N MET A 175 -4.09 2.05 12.96
CA MET A 175 -4.21 2.30 11.51
C MET A 175 -3.02 1.72 10.74
N TYR A 176 -3.27 0.69 9.92
CA TYR A 176 -2.25 0.07 9.08
C TYR A 176 -2.91 -0.56 7.83
N GLY A 177 -2.12 -0.81 6.78
CA GLY A 177 -2.64 -1.14 5.44
C GLY A 177 -3.56 -2.38 5.38
N SER A 178 -3.26 -3.44 6.13
CA SER A 178 -4.05 -4.68 6.15
C SER A 178 -5.32 -4.60 7.02
N LEU A 179 -5.57 -3.46 7.69
CA LEU A 179 -6.75 -3.29 8.54
C LEU A 179 -8.02 -3.16 7.69
N PRO A 180 -9.11 -3.90 7.98
CA PRO A 180 -10.36 -3.78 7.23
C PRO A 180 -10.90 -2.34 7.21
N HIS A 181 -11.47 -1.92 6.08
CA HIS A 181 -11.92 -0.54 5.86
C HIS A 181 -12.88 -0.03 6.95
N TYR A 182 -13.84 -0.85 7.38
CA TYR A 182 -14.79 -0.48 8.44
C TYR A 182 -14.11 -0.17 9.79
N LYS A 183 -12.91 -0.68 10.05
CA LYS A 183 -12.09 -0.34 11.23
C LYS A 183 -11.24 0.90 10.99
N GLN A 184 -10.70 1.08 9.78
CA GLN A 184 -9.96 2.29 9.41
C GLN A 184 -10.84 3.53 9.52
N VAL A 185 -12.11 3.44 9.10
CA VAL A 185 -13.07 4.55 9.19
C VAL A 185 -13.28 5.05 10.63
N LYS A 186 -13.06 4.20 11.65
CA LYS A 186 -13.17 4.62 13.07
C LYS A 186 -12.16 5.70 13.46
N VAL A 187 -11.02 5.76 12.78
CA VAL A 187 -9.99 6.78 13.02
C VAL A 187 -10.52 8.18 12.74
N PHE A 188 -11.43 8.32 11.77
CA PHE A 188 -12.02 9.60 11.36
C PHE A 188 -13.20 10.04 12.21
N GLN A 189 -13.76 9.13 13.02
CA GLN A 189 -14.88 9.46 13.87
C GLN A 189 -14.42 10.42 14.98
N ARG A 190 -15.21 11.47 15.20
CA ARG A 190 -15.00 12.35 16.35
C ARG A 190 -15.38 11.61 17.62
N THR A 191 -14.56 11.77 18.65
CA THR A 191 -14.82 11.24 19.99
C THR A 191 -15.70 12.21 20.78
N ASP A 192 -16.37 11.69 21.82
CA ASP A 192 -17.15 12.50 22.75
C ASP A 192 -16.25 13.48 23.54
N ASN A 193 -16.85 14.55 24.09
CA ASN A 193 -16.19 15.68 24.76
C ASN A 193 -15.37 15.36 26.04
N ASN A 194 -15.00 14.10 26.28
CA ASN A 194 -14.14 13.67 27.37
C ASN A 194 -13.11 12.59 26.96
N PHE A 195 -13.08 12.20 25.68
CA PHE A 195 -12.18 11.17 25.17
C PHE A 195 -11.11 11.79 24.30
N ARG A 196 -9.85 11.64 24.72
CA ARG A 196 -8.69 11.87 23.87
C ARG A 196 -8.47 10.64 23.00
N LYS A 197 -8.48 10.83 21.68
CA LYS A 197 -8.19 9.75 20.73
C LYS A 197 -6.68 9.66 20.53
N VAL A 198 -6.16 8.46 20.60
CA VAL A 198 -4.77 8.12 20.30
C VAL A 198 -4.78 7.21 19.09
N VAL A 199 -4.27 7.71 17.97
CA VAL A 199 -4.14 6.95 16.73
C VAL A 199 -2.71 6.46 16.62
N ILE A 200 -2.53 5.16 16.48
CA ILE A 200 -1.23 4.54 16.24
C ILE A 200 -1.21 4.06 14.80
N ALA A 201 -0.38 4.70 13.97
CA ALA A 201 -0.40 4.51 12.53
C ALA A 201 0.97 4.11 11.97
N THR A 202 0.97 3.42 10.82
CA THR A 202 2.14 3.44 9.94
C THR A 202 2.11 4.71 9.08
N ASN A 203 3.06 4.83 8.15
CA ASN A 203 3.10 5.86 7.10
C ASN A 203 1.78 6.04 6.29
N VAL A 204 0.80 5.15 6.43
CA VAL A 204 -0.56 5.32 5.83
C VAL A 204 -1.24 6.61 6.30
N ALA A 205 -0.89 7.12 7.48
CA ALA A 205 -1.42 8.40 7.99
C ALA A 205 -0.56 9.63 7.65
N GLU A 206 0.61 9.45 7.04
CA GLU A 206 1.53 10.55 6.71
C GLU A 206 1.05 11.33 5.49
N THR A 207 0.70 10.61 4.42
CA THR A 207 0.39 11.20 3.11
C THR A 207 -1.07 11.02 2.72
N SER A 208 -1.59 9.80 2.90
CA SER A 208 -2.87 9.43 2.32
C SER A 208 -4.09 9.96 3.09
N VAL A 209 -3.92 10.46 4.32
CA VAL A 209 -5.04 10.75 5.23
C VAL A 209 -4.77 11.88 6.24
N THR A 210 -5.66 12.87 6.31
CA THR A 210 -5.72 13.83 7.44
C THR A 210 -6.71 13.37 8.52
N ILE A 211 -6.26 13.22 9.76
CA ILE A 211 -7.11 12.85 10.90
C ILE A 211 -7.54 14.13 11.64
N PRO A 212 -8.85 14.44 11.69
CA PRO A 212 -9.30 15.65 12.37
C PRO A 212 -9.10 15.55 13.87
N GLY A 213 -8.59 16.63 14.49
CA GLY A 213 -8.44 16.75 15.94
C GLY A 213 -7.04 16.45 16.48
N VAL A 214 -6.11 15.99 15.63
CA VAL A 214 -4.71 15.73 16.02
C VAL A 214 -4.01 17.06 16.33
N VAL A 215 -3.41 17.13 17.51
CA VAL A 215 -2.62 18.28 17.99
C VAL A 215 -1.19 17.88 18.32
N TYR A 216 -0.97 16.60 18.66
CA TYR A 216 0.33 16.08 19.03
C TYR A 216 0.75 14.96 18.09
N GLU A 217 2.00 15.00 17.68
CA GLU A 217 2.63 14.02 16.80
C GLU A 217 3.86 13.42 17.49
N ALA A 218 3.99 12.10 17.43
CA ALA A 218 5.16 11.39 17.90
C ALA A 218 5.79 10.61 16.74
N GLU A 219 6.93 11.11 16.26
CA GLU A 219 7.68 10.56 15.13
C GLU A 219 9.15 10.30 15.52
N TYR A 220 9.84 9.46 14.75
CA TYR A 220 11.25 9.15 14.93
C TYR A 220 12.07 9.42 13.65
N GLU A 221 13.01 10.36 13.73
CA GLU A 221 13.80 10.95 12.63
C GLU A 221 14.80 10.00 11.89
N LYS A 222 14.72 8.67 12.05
CA LYS A 222 15.62 7.76 11.29
C LYS A 222 15.21 7.52 9.83
N LEU A 223 14.16 8.19 9.35
CA LEU A 223 13.73 8.03 7.97
C LEU A 223 14.59 8.91 7.04
N PRO A 224 15.07 8.37 5.90
CA PRO A 224 15.76 9.18 4.92
C PRO A 224 14.85 10.31 4.44
N PRO A 225 15.39 11.50 4.09
CA PRO A 225 14.61 12.69 3.73
C PRO A 225 13.73 12.50 2.49
N SER A 226 13.99 11.45 1.71
CA SER A 226 13.10 10.99 0.66
C SER A 226 13.30 9.48 0.47
N VAL A 227 12.21 8.73 0.38
CA VAL A 227 12.27 7.33 -0.05
C VAL A 227 12.56 7.29 -1.55
N PRO A 228 13.59 6.57 -2.01
CA PRO A 228 13.83 6.44 -3.44
C PRO A 228 12.63 5.74 -4.11
N PRO A 229 12.31 6.09 -5.37
CA PRO A 229 11.17 5.53 -6.09
C PRO A 229 11.17 4.01 -6.06
N GLU A 230 9.98 3.42 -5.92
CA GLU A 230 9.83 1.97 -5.82
C GLU A 230 10.45 1.26 -7.03
N MET A 231 10.32 1.86 -8.21
CA MET A 231 10.91 1.47 -9.49
C MET A 231 12.43 1.16 -9.42
N CYS A 232 13.16 1.77 -8.48
CA CYS A 232 14.60 1.60 -8.35
C CYS A 232 15.01 0.49 -7.38
N ARG A 233 14.09 -0.03 -6.56
CA ARG A 233 14.41 -0.89 -5.39
C ARG A 233 13.64 -2.21 -5.30
N SER A 234 12.86 -2.54 -6.32
CA SER A 234 11.94 -3.69 -6.30
C SER A 234 12.00 -4.50 -7.60
N ASP A 235 11.39 -5.69 -7.58
CA ASP A 235 11.31 -6.57 -8.76
C ASP A 235 10.44 -5.95 -9.86
N LEU A 236 10.98 -5.89 -11.07
CA LEU A 236 10.34 -5.26 -12.23
C LEU A 236 9.64 -6.27 -13.14
N SER A 237 9.70 -7.58 -12.83
CA SER A 237 9.18 -8.64 -13.70
C SER A 237 7.71 -8.41 -14.08
N GLY A 238 6.85 -8.06 -13.12
CA GLY A 238 5.44 -7.76 -13.37
C GLY A 238 5.23 -6.53 -14.26
N VAL A 239 5.95 -5.44 -13.97
CA VAL A 239 5.88 -4.18 -14.72
C VAL A 239 6.35 -4.36 -16.16
N LEU A 240 7.48 -5.05 -16.36
CA LEU A 240 8.02 -5.26 -17.70
C LEU A 240 7.11 -6.15 -18.55
N LEU A 241 6.50 -7.18 -17.96
CA LEU A 241 5.51 -8.01 -18.63
C LEU A 241 4.31 -7.19 -19.10
N GLN A 242 3.77 -6.33 -18.22
CA GLN A 242 2.66 -5.44 -18.58
C GLN A 242 3.03 -4.43 -19.67
N LEU A 243 4.22 -3.82 -19.60
CA LEU A 243 4.71 -2.91 -20.64
C LEU A 243 4.83 -3.63 -22.00
N LYS A 244 5.32 -4.86 -22.01
CA LYS A 244 5.42 -5.70 -23.22
C LYS A 244 4.05 -6.04 -23.78
N ALA A 245 3.10 -6.43 -22.94
CA ALA A 245 1.72 -6.70 -23.34
C ALA A 245 1.00 -5.44 -23.88
N LEU A 246 1.37 -4.25 -23.43
CA LEU A 246 0.91 -2.97 -24.01
C LEU A 246 1.60 -2.61 -25.35
N GLY A 247 2.46 -3.48 -25.88
CA GLY A 247 3.18 -3.30 -27.14
C GLY A 247 4.45 -2.44 -27.03
N ILE A 248 4.98 -2.23 -25.82
CA ILE A 248 6.20 -1.44 -25.61
C ILE A 248 7.41 -2.36 -25.74
N ASN A 249 7.89 -2.52 -26.96
CA ASN A 249 9.00 -3.42 -27.26
C ASN A 249 10.35 -2.90 -26.74
N ASN A 250 10.60 -1.59 -26.88
CA ASN A 250 11.85 -0.96 -26.46
C ASN A 250 11.71 -0.29 -25.10
N LEU A 251 12.03 -1.04 -24.05
CA LEU A 251 11.98 -0.60 -22.65
C LEU A 251 13.01 0.50 -22.36
N LEU A 252 14.19 0.47 -23.02
CA LEU A 252 15.25 1.48 -22.85
C LEU A 252 14.83 2.86 -23.37
N ARG A 253 13.95 2.91 -24.37
CA ARG A 253 13.37 4.15 -24.89
C ARG A 253 12.09 4.57 -24.18
N PHE A 254 11.57 3.76 -23.25
CA PHE A 254 10.41 4.15 -22.49
C PHE A 254 10.73 5.34 -21.57
N THR A 255 9.83 6.30 -21.52
CA THR A 255 10.03 7.56 -20.80
C THR A 255 9.54 7.41 -19.36
N PHE A 256 10.38 6.84 -18.50
CA PHE A 256 10.13 6.82 -17.06
C PHE A 256 10.41 8.19 -16.43
N PRO A 257 9.66 8.61 -15.39
CA PRO A 257 10.01 9.77 -14.57
C PRO A 257 11.40 9.59 -13.93
N THR A 258 11.65 8.42 -13.36
CA THR A 258 12.99 7.99 -12.94
C THR A 258 13.28 6.62 -13.56
N PRO A 259 14.30 6.51 -14.43
CA PRO A 259 14.63 5.23 -15.06
C PRO A 259 15.06 4.16 -14.04
N PRO A 260 14.61 2.91 -14.18
CA PRO A 260 15.08 1.81 -13.34
C PRO A 260 16.56 1.50 -13.61
N PRO A 261 17.30 0.94 -12.62
CA PRO A 261 18.65 0.43 -12.85
C PRO A 261 18.68 -0.65 -13.93
N ALA A 262 19.66 -0.57 -14.84
CA ALA A 262 19.80 -1.53 -15.95
C ALA A 262 19.90 -2.98 -15.47
N ARG A 263 20.57 -3.22 -14.33
CA ARG A 263 20.67 -4.55 -13.70
C ARG A 263 19.30 -5.10 -13.30
N SER A 264 18.43 -4.28 -12.71
CA SER A 264 17.09 -4.70 -12.30
C SER A 264 16.23 -5.06 -13.51
N VAL A 265 16.34 -4.29 -14.60
CA VAL A 265 15.66 -4.59 -15.87
C VAL A 265 16.15 -5.92 -16.45
N LEU A 266 17.46 -6.16 -16.44
CA LEU A 266 18.06 -7.39 -16.95
C LEU A 266 17.61 -8.62 -16.14
N CYS A 267 17.67 -8.57 -14.80
CA CYS A 267 17.20 -9.67 -13.96
C CYS A 267 15.70 -9.96 -14.14
N ALA A 268 14.89 -8.93 -14.35
CA ALA A 268 13.47 -9.10 -14.63
C ALA A 268 13.23 -9.77 -16.00
N LEU A 269 13.97 -9.37 -17.04
CA LEU A 269 13.89 -10.02 -18.36
C LEU A 269 14.37 -11.47 -18.31
N GLU A 270 15.45 -11.77 -17.58
CA GLU A 270 15.92 -13.15 -17.35
C GLU A 270 14.84 -13.99 -16.68
N THR A 271 14.18 -13.43 -15.66
CA THR A 271 13.07 -14.12 -14.96
C THR A 271 11.92 -14.41 -15.92
N LEU A 272 11.49 -13.43 -16.72
CA LEU A 272 10.41 -13.60 -17.69
C LEU A 272 10.76 -14.63 -18.79
N TYR A 273 12.02 -14.66 -19.22
CA TYR A 273 12.51 -15.64 -20.20
C TYR A 273 12.52 -17.06 -19.61
N VAL A 274 12.97 -17.23 -18.37
CA VAL A 274 12.93 -18.53 -17.66
C VAL A 274 11.49 -19.01 -17.47
N LEU A 275 10.56 -18.11 -17.19
CA LEU A 275 9.13 -18.41 -17.12
C LEU A 275 8.48 -18.70 -18.49
N GLN A 276 9.23 -18.58 -19.59
CA GLN A 276 8.76 -18.74 -20.98
C GLN A 276 7.64 -17.76 -21.36
N THR A 277 7.53 -16.65 -20.65
CA THR A 277 6.57 -15.57 -20.95
C THR A 277 7.09 -14.67 -22.07
N ILE A 278 8.40 -14.60 -22.26
CA ILE A 278 9.04 -13.93 -23.40
C ILE A 278 9.97 -14.90 -24.15
N ASP A 279 10.17 -14.64 -25.43
CA ASP A 279 11.12 -15.36 -26.28
C ASP A 279 12.57 -14.81 -26.16
N ARG A 280 13.49 -15.37 -26.96
CA ARG A 280 14.91 -14.95 -26.99
C ARG A 280 15.12 -13.54 -27.53
N ASP A 281 14.20 -13.06 -28.36
CA ASP A 281 14.24 -11.72 -28.95
C ASP A 281 13.53 -10.69 -28.03
N GLY A 282 12.97 -11.15 -26.91
CA GLY A 282 12.22 -10.34 -25.95
C GLY A 282 10.80 -10.00 -26.43
N GLY A 283 10.27 -10.75 -27.40
CA GLY A 283 8.86 -10.76 -27.78
C GLY A 283 8.02 -11.52 -26.76
N LEU A 284 6.73 -11.18 -26.67
CA LEU A 284 5.79 -11.84 -25.77
C LEU A 284 5.36 -13.18 -26.39
N THR A 285 5.37 -14.26 -25.61
CA THR A 285 4.85 -15.56 -26.06
C THR A 285 3.34 -15.64 -25.84
N PRO A 286 2.62 -16.62 -26.45
CA PRO A 286 1.20 -16.84 -26.15
C PRO A 286 0.94 -17.10 -24.65
N LEU A 287 1.88 -17.75 -23.96
CA LEU A 287 1.84 -17.89 -22.51
C LEU A 287 2.00 -16.54 -21.81
N GLY A 288 2.92 -15.71 -22.27
CA GLY A 288 3.13 -14.36 -21.75
C GLY A 288 1.90 -13.46 -21.87
N GLU A 289 1.16 -13.56 -22.98
CA GLU A 289 -0.11 -12.85 -23.18
C GLU A 289 -1.14 -13.26 -22.11
N MET A 290 -1.36 -14.57 -21.93
CA MET A 290 -2.27 -15.07 -20.89
C MET A 290 -1.83 -14.66 -19.48
N VAL A 291 -0.52 -14.75 -19.18
CA VAL A 291 0.03 -14.37 -17.86
C VAL A 291 -0.14 -12.87 -17.61
N ALA A 292 -0.02 -12.03 -18.63
CA ALA A 292 -0.16 -10.58 -18.52
C ALA A 292 -1.61 -10.12 -18.20
N GLU A 293 -2.61 -10.91 -18.59
CA GLU A 293 -4.03 -10.61 -18.28
C GLU A 293 -4.36 -10.78 -16.79
N LEU A 294 -3.65 -11.69 -16.11
CA LEU A 294 -3.89 -12.02 -14.71
C LEU A 294 -3.34 -10.93 -13.76
N PRO A 295 -4.10 -10.51 -12.72
CA PRO A 295 -3.65 -9.52 -11.74
C PRO A 295 -2.71 -10.13 -10.69
N LEU A 296 -1.72 -10.91 -11.12
CA LEU A 296 -0.85 -11.68 -10.24
C LEU A 296 0.61 -11.46 -10.62
N LYS A 297 1.52 -11.74 -9.68
CA LYS A 297 2.95 -11.77 -9.98
C LYS A 297 3.23 -12.81 -11.09
N PRO A 298 4.18 -12.57 -12.02
CA PRO A 298 4.44 -13.46 -13.15
C PRO A 298 4.64 -14.92 -12.76
N MET A 299 5.33 -15.19 -11.65
CA MET A 299 5.53 -16.56 -11.16
C MET A 299 4.21 -17.26 -10.78
N CYS A 300 3.32 -16.56 -10.06
CA CYS A 300 2.02 -17.11 -9.65
C CYS A 300 1.08 -17.26 -10.85
N ALA A 301 1.04 -16.26 -11.74
CA ALA A 301 0.26 -16.32 -12.97
C ALA A 301 0.73 -17.49 -13.87
N THR A 302 2.04 -17.67 -14.04
CA THR A 302 2.59 -18.79 -14.83
C THR A 302 2.23 -20.15 -14.22
N MET A 303 2.31 -20.28 -12.89
CA MET A 303 1.88 -21.48 -12.18
C MET A 303 0.42 -21.83 -12.46
N LEU A 304 -0.48 -20.83 -12.45
CA LEU A 304 -1.90 -21.03 -12.75
C LEU A 304 -2.17 -21.36 -14.22
N CYS A 305 -1.49 -20.70 -15.16
CA CYS A 305 -1.65 -21.02 -16.58
C CYS A 305 -1.16 -22.44 -16.89
N ARG A 306 -0.10 -22.90 -16.22
CA ARG A 306 0.45 -24.25 -16.40
C ARG A 306 -0.32 -25.33 -15.67
N SER A 307 -0.98 -25.03 -14.56
CA SER A 307 -1.68 -26.06 -13.76
C SER A 307 -2.79 -26.78 -14.54
N GLY A 308 -3.33 -26.17 -15.60
CA GLY A 308 -4.23 -26.82 -16.55
C GLY A 308 -3.60 -28.02 -17.25
N ASP A 309 -2.34 -27.91 -17.69
CA ASP A 309 -1.59 -29.00 -18.33
C ASP A 309 -1.35 -30.18 -17.37
N TRP A 310 -1.28 -29.90 -16.07
CA TRP A 310 -1.00 -30.87 -15.01
C TRP A 310 -2.25 -31.39 -14.29
N GLY A 311 -3.43 -30.87 -14.62
CA GLY A 311 -4.70 -31.24 -13.99
C GLY A 311 -4.80 -30.83 -12.50
N CYS A 312 -4.05 -29.83 -12.06
CA CYS A 312 -3.98 -29.39 -10.64
C CYS A 312 -4.40 -27.92 -10.45
N VAL A 313 -5.39 -27.48 -11.23
CA VAL A 313 -5.86 -26.08 -11.26
C VAL A 313 -6.38 -25.65 -9.89
N ASP A 314 -7.16 -26.50 -9.23
CA ASP A 314 -7.78 -26.22 -7.95
C ASP A 314 -6.75 -26.00 -6.82
N GLU A 315 -5.72 -26.84 -6.75
CA GLU A 315 -4.64 -26.72 -5.78
C GLU A 315 -3.79 -25.49 -6.06
N ALA A 316 -3.43 -25.26 -7.33
CA ALA A 316 -2.68 -24.09 -7.75
C ALA A 316 -3.43 -22.79 -7.45
N LEU A 317 -4.75 -22.75 -7.68
CA LEU A 317 -5.61 -21.61 -7.37
C LEU A 317 -5.63 -21.32 -5.87
N SER A 318 -5.77 -22.37 -5.05
CA SER A 318 -5.74 -22.25 -3.59
C SER A 318 -4.40 -21.69 -3.11
N ILE A 319 -3.29 -22.20 -3.63
CA ILE A 319 -1.94 -21.73 -3.29
C ILE A 319 -1.74 -20.28 -3.74
N ALA A 320 -2.10 -19.95 -4.99
CA ALA A 320 -1.98 -18.60 -5.51
C ALA A 320 -2.78 -17.59 -4.68
N ALA A 321 -4.00 -17.94 -4.26
CA ALA A 321 -4.84 -17.10 -3.42
C ALA A 321 -4.19 -16.80 -2.06
N ILE A 322 -3.61 -17.80 -1.38
CA ILE A 322 -2.89 -17.57 -0.11
C ILE A 322 -1.70 -16.66 -0.31
N LEU A 323 -0.91 -16.88 -1.36
CA LEU A 323 0.32 -16.14 -1.61
C LEU A 323 0.07 -14.65 -1.90
N GLN A 324 -1.16 -14.26 -2.25
CA GLN A 324 -1.55 -12.86 -2.40
C GLN A 324 -1.93 -12.17 -1.08
N VAL A 325 -2.23 -12.93 -0.03
CA VAL A 325 -2.62 -12.38 1.28
C VAL A 325 -1.40 -12.30 2.19
N ASP A 326 -1.36 -11.27 3.03
CA ASP A 326 -0.36 -11.17 4.09
C ASP A 326 -0.40 -12.39 5.02
N ASN A 327 0.72 -12.61 5.71
CA ASN A 327 0.97 -13.80 6.51
C ASN A 327 -0.24 -14.20 7.37
N VAL A 328 -0.86 -15.33 7.00
CA VAL A 328 -2.05 -15.88 7.65
C VAL A 328 -1.77 -16.30 9.09
N PHE A 329 -0.51 -16.54 9.43
CA PHE A 329 -0.09 -16.97 10.76
C PHE A 329 0.10 -15.77 11.70
N LEU A 330 -0.70 -15.73 12.76
CA LEU A 330 -0.53 -14.78 13.86
C LEU A 330 0.67 -15.20 14.72
N LYS A 331 1.55 -14.26 15.03
CA LYS A 331 2.59 -14.42 16.06
C LYS A 331 2.04 -13.86 17.38
N PRO A 332 1.73 -14.69 18.38
CA PRO A 332 1.31 -14.20 19.68
C PRO A 332 2.50 -13.59 20.44
N GLY A 333 2.27 -12.59 21.29
CA GLY A 333 3.32 -11.88 22.04
C GLY A 333 3.88 -12.66 23.25
N GLY A 334 3.17 -13.66 23.77
CA GLY A 334 3.57 -14.40 24.97
C GLY A 334 4.33 -15.71 24.69
N GLY A 335 5.37 -15.99 25.48
CA GLY A 335 6.23 -17.17 25.31
C GLY A 335 5.50 -18.52 25.24
N LYS A 336 4.50 -18.74 26.10
CA LYS A 336 3.68 -19.98 26.09
C LYS A 336 2.79 -20.07 24.85
N GLN A 337 2.17 -18.97 24.46
CA GLN A 337 1.33 -18.89 23.26
C GLN A 337 2.14 -19.06 21.97
N ILE A 338 3.41 -18.64 21.94
CA ILE A 338 4.32 -18.86 20.80
C ILE A 338 4.59 -20.36 20.62
N ILE A 339 4.80 -21.08 21.71
CA ILE A 339 5.04 -22.53 21.69
C ILE A 339 3.77 -23.25 21.20
N ASP A 340 2.61 -22.89 21.75
CA ASP A 340 1.32 -23.47 21.34
C ASP A 340 0.99 -23.17 19.87
N ALA A 341 1.29 -21.96 19.39
CA ALA A 341 1.13 -21.58 17.99
C ALA A 341 2.07 -22.38 17.07
N LYS A 342 3.32 -22.63 17.49
CA LYS A 342 4.27 -23.47 16.74
C LYS A 342 3.81 -24.92 16.67
N ILE A 343 3.30 -25.47 17.78
CA ILE A 343 2.77 -26.84 17.85
C ILE A 343 1.51 -26.96 16.98
N SER A 344 0.59 -26.00 17.06
CA SER A 344 -0.61 -25.96 16.22
C SER A 344 -0.26 -25.86 14.73
N ARG A 345 0.73 -25.04 14.35
CA ARG A 345 1.20 -24.95 12.96
C ARG A 345 1.78 -26.30 12.50
N ARG A 346 2.58 -26.97 13.32
CA ARG A 346 3.21 -28.24 12.95
C ARG A 346 2.20 -29.39 12.84
N ASN A 347 1.20 -29.43 13.72
CA ASN A 347 0.24 -30.52 13.79
C ASN A 347 -0.95 -30.34 12.83
N ASN A 348 -1.28 -29.09 12.45
CA ASN A 348 -2.46 -28.80 11.63
C ASN A 348 -2.15 -28.38 10.19
N PHE A 349 -0.87 -28.17 9.83
CA PHE A 349 -0.47 -27.82 8.46
C PHE A 349 0.56 -28.79 7.92
N GLU A 350 0.09 -29.77 7.17
CA GLU A 350 0.93 -30.64 6.34
C GLU A 350 1.01 -30.07 4.92
N ALA A 351 2.20 -30.14 4.31
CA ALA A 351 2.48 -29.51 3.02
C ALA A 351 1.74 -30.15 1.83
N TYR A 352 1.26 -31.40 1.96
CA TYR A 352 0.54 -32.09 0.88
C TYR A 352 -0.96 -31.76 0.85
N ASP A 353 -1.52 -31.23 1.94
CA ASP A 353 -2.97 -31.06 2.12
C ASP A 353 -3.34 -29.57 2.24
N VAL A 354 -2.68 -28.71 1.45
CA VAL A 354 -2.81 -27.24 1.53
C VAL A 354 -4.26 -26.81 1.42
N ARG A 355 -5.03 -27.35 0.46
CA ARG A 355 -6.46 -27.04 0.30
C ARG A 355 -7.28 -27.41 1.53
N LYS A 356 -7.12 -28.64 2.04
CA LYS A 356 -7.88 -29.11 3.22
C LYS A 356 -7.51 -28.36 4.49
N ASN A 357 -6.23 -28.00 4.64
CA ASN A 357 -5.74 -27.21 5.76
C ASN A 357 -6.24 -25.77 5.68
N LEU A 358 -6.37 -25.21 4.47
CA LEU A 358 -7.03 -23.93 4.25
C LEU A 358 -8.53 -23.98 4.50
N GLU A 359 -9.23 -24.98 3.98
CA GLU A 359 -10.66 -25.14 4.23
C GLU A 359 -10.93 -25.24 5.73
N LYS A 360 -10.12 -26.00 6.49
CA LYS A 360 -10.19 -26.03 7.96
C LYS A 360 -9.96 -24.65 8.59
N LEU A 361 -8.94 -23.92 8.13
CA LEU A 361 -8.61 -22.60 8.67
C LEU A 361 -9.67 -21.55 8.36
N ILE A 362 -10.21 -21.55 7.15
CA ILE A 362 -11.23 -20.62 6.66
C ILE A 362 -12.58 -20.98 7.29
N ARG A 363 -13.03 -22.24 7.27
CA ARG A 363 -14.29 -22.67 7.90
C ARG A 363 -14.29 -22.45 9.41
N GLY A 364 -13.12 -22.53 10.06
CA GLY A 364 -12.97 -22.23 11.50
C GLY A 364 -13.05 -20.75 11.86
N LYS A 365 -12.83 -19.84 10.90
CA LYS A 365 -12.80 -18.37 11.14
C LYS A 365 -13.88 -17.58 10.39
N PHE A 366 -14.42 -18.12 9.31
CA PHE A 366 -15.37 -17.48 8.41
C PHE A 366 -16.57 -18.41 8.21
N LYS A 367 -17.78 -17.91 8.42
CA LYS A 367 -19.00 -18.59 7.96
C LYS A 367 -19.00 -18.52 6.43
N ILE A 368 -18.54 -19.58 5.78
CA ILE A 368 -18.68 -19.73 4.33
C ILE A 368 -20.15 -20.06 4.09
N GLU A 369 -20.94 -19.08 3.62
CA GLU A 369 -22.19 -19.40 2.95
C GLU A 369 -21.82 -20.05 1.62
N GLU A 370 -22.22 -21.31 1.42
CA GLU A 370 -22.12 -21.99 0.13
C GLU A 370 -23.06 -21.29 -0.85
N LYS A 371 -22.59 -20.20 -1.46
CA LYS A 371 -23.22 -19.69 -2.67
C LYS A 371 -22.66 -20.48 -3.84
N GLN A 372 -23.52 -21.29 -4.47
CA GLN A 372 -23.24 -21.80 -5.80
C GLN A 372 -22.93 -20.61 -6.71
N PHE A 373 -21.71 -20.56 -7.22
CA PHE A 373 -21.35 -19.61 -8.24
C PHE A 373 -21.92 -20.15 -9.55
N GLU A 374 -23.07 -19.62 -9.99
CA GLU A 374 -23.54 -19.79 -11.36
C GLU A 374 -22.58 -19.00 -12.27
N GLY A 375 -21.44 -19.62 -12.59
CA GLY A 375 -20.55 -19.12 -13.62
C GLY A 375 -21.26 -19.16 -14.97
N ILE A 376 -20.95 -18.20 -15.83
CA ILE A 376 -21.32 -18.26 -17.23
C ILE A 376 -20.54 -19.43 -17.83
N ASP A 377 -21.26 -20.42 -18.37
CA ASP A 377 -20.73 -21.55 -19.11
C ASP A 377 -19.98 -21.01 -20.35
N PHE A 378 -18.65 -20.91 -20.27
CA PHE A 378 -17.81 -20.76 -21.45
C PHE A 378 -17.78 -22.12 -22.14
N GLY A 379 -18.87 -22.40 -22.86
CA GLY A 379 -19.15 -23.70 -23.43
C GLY A 379 -17.94 -24.32 -24.10
N SER A 380 -17.87 -25.65 -24.03
CA SER A 380 -16.87 -26.48 -24.69
C SER A 380 -16.87 -26.25 -26.21
N GLY A 381 -16.20 -25.19 -26.65
CA GLY A 381 -15.94 -24.89 -28.04
C GLY A 381 -14.82 -25.78 -28.52
N LYS A 382 -15.16 -26.93 -29.09
CA LYS A 382 -14.32 -27.54 -30.11
C LYS A 382 -14.35 -26.61 -31.33
N CYS A 383 -13.23 -25.96 -31.63
CA CYS A 383 -12.76 -25.61 -32.97
C CYS A 383 -11.27 -25.25 -32.89
#